data_AF-A0A533VH15-F1
#
_entry.id   AF-A0A533VH15-F1
#
_cell.length_a   1.000
_cell.length_b   1.000
_cell.length_c   1.000
_cell.angle_alpha   90.00
_cell.angle_beta   90.00
_cell.angle_gamma   90.00
#
_symmetry.space_group_name_H-M   'P 1'
#
loop_
_entity.id
_entity.type
_entity.pdbx_description
1 polymer ?
#
loop_
_entity_poly.entity_id
_entity_poly.type
_entity_poly.pdbx_seq_one_letter_code
_entity_poly.pdbx_strand_id
1 'polypeptide(L)'
;MKFVMLAIVQLLVVLSLEIVLQSSFAQNLSEETGNKNSSVTQYENPYIGIRLSHPSDWGKIVELDEGCHKQPSCVLGLDGTSTNYTFGFSLQKSSKESCNCMSLMDHVRNGFNTQVTSLNGFSFINDNQTTIGKNYPGWQYEYSFLHNGAEERGINVFATFNDTYYSIGVTYPEESRAKLLPEFKKVIDSIEFLPVQDQITKIPSFMNMSEVEGSKSNTASKNNLSGLQILSHNSFTDSEGYMHVVGEIKNNSPSAETYVKIIGTFYDINNQVVGAQFSYANPPSLGAGDKAPFEIILTSASVPTSLIDHYILQASHE
;
A
#
# COMPACT_ATOMS: atom_id res chain seq x y z
N MET A 1 -57.43 6.58 30.59
CA MET A 1 -57.17 5.15 30.93
C MET A 1 -57.55 4.26 29.75
N LYS A 2 -56.59 3.96 28.87
CA LYS A 2 -56.54 2.78 27.98
C LYS A 2 -55.33 2.78 27.02
N PHE A 3 -54.54 3.87 26.97
CA PHE A 3 -53.36 3.97 26.09
C PHE A 3 -52.00 3.92 26.78
N VAL A 4 -51.91 3.77 28.10
CA VAL A 4 -50.62 3.73 28.84
C VAL A 4 -50.21 2.31 29.27
N MET A 5 -51.07 1.31 29.06
CA MET A 5 -50.82 -0.07 29.52
C MET A 5 -50.33 -1.05 28.45
N LEU A 6 -50.13 -0.60 27.20
CA LEU A 6 -49.63 -1.45 26.10
C LEU A 6 -48.15 -1.20 25.77
N ALA A 7 -47.56 -0.08 26.21
CA ALA A 7 -46.15 0.25 25.98
C ALA A 7 -45.18 -0.39 27.00
N ILE A 8 -45.70 -0.94 28.11
CA ILE A 8 -44.86 -1.50 29.19
C ILE A 8 -44.69 -3.02 29.06
N VAL A 9 -45.52 -3.71 28.26
CA VAL A 9 -45.46 -5.17 28.09
C VAL A 9 -44.65 -5.61 26.85
N GLN A 10 -44.37 -4.72 25.90
CA GLN A 10 -43.38 -4.97 24.84
C GLN A 10 -41.93 -4.65 25.26
N LEU A 11 -41.73 -4.09 26.47
CA LEU A 11 -40.41 -3.75 27.01
C LEU A 11 -39.78 -4.91 27.85
N LEU A 12 -40.43 -6.07 27.94
CA LEU A 12 -39.99 -7.17 28.82
C LEU A 12 -39.75 -8.52 28.10
N VAL A 13 -39.82 -8.57 26.77
CA VAL A 13 -39.52 -9.80 26.00
C VAL A 13 -38.35 -9.62 25.02
N VAL A 14 -37.82 -8.41 24.85
CA VAL A 14 -36.58 -8.16 24.07
C VAL A 14 -35.31 -8.25 24.96
N LEU A 15 -35.47 -8.23 26.28
CA LEU A 15 -34.36 -8.25 27.25
C LEU A 15 -33.84 -9.65 27.63
N SER A 16 -34.29 -10.72 26.97
CA SER A 16 -33.82 -12.10 27.22
C SER A 16 -33.17 -12.79 26.02
N LEU A 17 -33.02 -12.12 24.87
CA LEU A 17 -32.19 -12.62 23.76
C LEU A 17 -30.87 -11.87 23.56
N GLU A 18 -30.66 -10.71 24.19
CA GLU A 18 -29.40 -9.95 24.11
C GLU A 18 -28.33 -10.44 25.12
N ILE A 19 -28.71 -11.22 26.14
CA ILE A 19 -27.76 -11.73 27.14
C ILE A 19 -27.06 -13.03 26.68
N VAL A 20 -27.61 -13.76 25.70
CA VAL A 20 -27.04 -15.05 25.27
C VAL A 20 -25.97 -14.90 24.18
N LEU A 21 -25.93 -13.78 23.45
CA LEU A 21 -24.92 -13.58 22.39
C LEU A 21 -23.65 -12.90 22.89
N GLN A 22 -23.70 -12.06 23.92
CA GLN A 22 -22.48 -11.51 24.56
C GLN A 22 -21.71 -12.53 25.40
N SER A 23 -22.37 -13.55 25.97
CA SER A 23 -21.68 -14.57 26.74
C SER A 23 -20.92 -15.57 25.87
N SER A 24 -21.34 -15.84 24.62
CA SER A 24 -20.68 -16.84 23.78
C SER A 24 -19.29 -16.42 23.27
N PHE A 25 -19.04 -15.12 23.12
CA PHE A 25 -17.72 -14.59 22.74
C PHE A 25 -16.86 -14.22 23.95
N ALA A 26 -17.45 -13.69 25.03
CA ALA A 26 -16.72 -13.45 26.27
C ALA A 26 -16.29 -14.76 26.95
N GLN A 27 -17.12 -15.81 26.92
CA GLN A 27 -16.75 -17.13 27.49
C GLN A 27 -15.70 -17.86 26.65
N ASN A 28 -15.61 -17.63 25.33
CA ASN A 28 -14.52 -18.21 24.51
C ASN A 28 -13.15 -17.56 24.78
N LEU A 29 -13.11 -16.46 25.52
CA LEU A 29 -11.88 -15.80 25.97
C LEU A 29 -11.55 -16.09 27.44
N SER A 30 -12.49 -16.66 28.20
CA SER A 30 -12.34 -16.92 29.63
C SER A 30 -12.85 -18.33 30.02
N GLU A 31 -12.29 -19.38 29.43
CA GLU A 31 -12.07 -20.71 30.04
C GLU A 31 -11.67 -21.72 28.96
N GLU A 32 -10.37 -21.94 28.78
CA GLU A 32 -9.84 -23.27 28.53
C GLU A 32 -8.36 -23.25 28.92
N THR A 33 -8.09 -23.69 30.15
CA THR A 33 -6.78 -24.19 30.55
C THR A 33 -6.53 -25.49 29.80
N GLY A 34 -6.17 -25.35 28.54
CA GLY A 34 -5.87 -26.44 27.64
C GLY A 34 -4.96 -25.89 26.55
N ASN A 35 -3.80 -26.51 26.41
CA ASN A 35 -2.81 -26.25 25.36
C ASN A 35 -3.42 -26.57 23.98
N LYS A 36 -4.37 -25.76 23.50
CA LYS A 36 -4.79 -25.73 22.10
C LYS A 36 -3.70 -24.99 21.38
N ASN A 37 -2.88 -25.71 20.61
CA ASN A 37 -2.08 -25.11 19.56
C ASN A 37 -2.98 -24.15 18.79
N SER A 38 -2.76 -22.84 18.94
CA SER A 38 -3.51 -21.81 18.21
C SER A 38 -3.35 -22.13 16.73
N SER A 39 -4.42 -22.56 16.08
CA SER A 39 -4.36 -22.81 14.64
C SER A 39 -4.05 -21.49 13.94
N VAL A 40 -3.09 -21.53 13.03
CA VAL A 40 -2.64 -20.38 12.25
C VAL A 40 -3.16 -20.54 10.84
N THR A 41 -3.76 -19.48 10.30
CA THR A 41 -4.22 -19.41 8.91
C THR A 41 -3.22 -18.58 8.11
N GLN A 42 -2.87 -19.05 6.91
CA GLN A 42 -2.08 -18.26 5.95
C GLN A 42 -3.01 -17.52 4.99
N TYR A 43 -2.66 -16.26 4.73
CA TYR A 43 -3.28 -15.41 3.73
C TYR A 43 -2.22 -14.98 2.71
N GLU A 44 -2.56 -15.06 1.43
CA GLU A 44 -1.71 -14.58 0.35
C GLU A 44 -2.58 -13.85 -0.68
N ASN A 45 -2.16 -12.66 -1.08
CA ASN A 45 -2.75 -11.95 -2.20
C ASN A 45 -1.62 -11.36 -3.08
N PRO A 46 -1.33 -12.01 -4.22
CA PRO A 46 -0.24 -11.60 -5.10
C PRO A 46 -0.50 -10.28 -5.84
N TYR A 47 -1.76 -9.84 -5.95
CA TYR A 47 -2.12 -8.56 -6.59
C TYR A 47 -1.83 -7.37 -5.68
N ILE A 48 -1.94 -7.56 -4.37
CA ILE A 48 -1.51 -6.55 -3.41
C ILE A 48 -0.07 -6.76 -2.94
N GLY A 49 0.57 -7.87 -3.32
CA GLY A 49 1.97 -8.12 -3.03
C GLY A 49 2.24 -8.50 -1.58
N ILE A 50 1.34 -9.22 -0.92
CA ILE A 50 1.53 -9.61 0.48
C ILE A 50 1.17 -11.06 0.77
N ARG A 51 1.95 -11.67 1.65
CA ARG A 51 1.64 -12.91 2.35
C ARG A 51 1.81 -12.71 3.83
N LEU A 52 0.92 -13.27 4.64
CA LEU A 52 1.00 -13.22 6.10
C LEU A 52 0.35 -14.43 6.74
N SER A 53 0.62 -14.61 8.03
CA SER A 53 -0.05 -15.59 8.88
C SER A 53 -0.82 -14.88 9.99
N HIS A 54 -2.02 -15.34 10.29
CA HIS A 54 -2.84 -14.79 11.38
C HIS A 54 -3.53 -15.89 12.19
N PRO A 55 -3.90 -15.63 13.46
CA PRO A 55 -4.69 -16.57 14.24
C PRO A 55 -6.00 -16.92 13.53
N SER A 56 -6.34 -18.20 13.44
CA SER A 56 -7.55 -18.64 12.71
C SER A 56 -8.85 -18.14 13.37
N ASP A 57 -8.81 -17.83 14.66
CA ASP A 57 -9.95 -17.30 15.42
C ASP A 57 -10.25 -15.82 15.12
N TRP A 58 -9.37 -15.11 14.41
CA TRP A 58 -9.64 -13.75 13.93
C TRP A 58 -10.67 -13.72 12.79
N GLY A 59 -10.94 -14.84 12.13
CA GLY A 59 -11.80 -14.90 10.95
C GLY A 59 -11.00 -14.82 9.65
N LYS A 60 -11.69 -14.71 8.51
CA LYS A 60 -11.05 -14.69 7.18
C LYS A 60 -10.71 -13.27 6.77
N ILE A 61 -9.54 -13.06 6.18
CA ILE A 61 -9.22 -11.79 5.55
C ILE A 61 -9.91 -11.72 4.18
N VAL A 62 -10.64 -10.63 3.93
CA VAL A 62 -11.42 -10.38 2.71
C VAL A 62 -11.12 -8.99 2.15
N GLU A 63 -11.30 -8.83 0.83
CA GLU A 63 -11.27 -7.52 0.18
C GLU A 63 -12.52 -6.74 0.59
N LEU A 64 -12.35 -5.55 1.16
CA LEU A 64 -13.46 -4.65 1.49
C LEU A 64 -13.87 -3.80 0.29
N ASP A 65 -12.94 -3.57 -0.64
CA ASP A 65 -13.18 -2.91 -1.92
C ASP A 65 -13.26 -3.96 -3.05
N GLU A 66 -14.24 -3.83 -3.96
CA GLU A 66 -14.28 -4.70 -5.14
C GLU A 66 -13.12 -4.38 -6.09
N GLY A 67 -12.27 -5.38 -6.36
CA GLY A 67 -11.34 -5.35 -7.47
C GLY A 67 -9.96 -4.77 -7.16
N CYS A 68 -9.35 -5.18 -6.05
CA CYS A 68 -7.99 -4.79 -5.66
C CYS A 68 -6.91 -5.02 -6.74
N HIS A 69 -7.15 -5.92 -7.69
CA HIS A 69 -6.30 -6.18 -8.85
C HIS A 69 -6.29 -5.06 -9.92
N LYS A 70 -7.24 -4.12 -9.86
CA LYS A 70 -7.38 -3.01 -10.83
C LYS A 70 -7.24 -1.64 -10.20
N GLN A 71 -7.23 -1.56 -8.87
CA GLN A 71 -7.26 -0.29 -8.16
C GLN A 71 -5.89 0.11 -7.63
N PRO A 72 -5.56 1.41 -7.64
CA PRO A 72 -4.29 1.92 -7.14
C PRO A 72 -4.22 1.89 -5.60
N SER A 73 -5.35 1.70 -4.93
CA SER A 73 -5.48 1.41 -3.50
C SER A 73 -6.35 0.19 -3.29
N CYS A 74 -6.11 -0.56 -2.22
CA CYS A 74 -6.94 -1.69 -1.81
C CYS A 74 -6.99 -1.77 -0.30
N VAL A 75 -8.19 -1.97 0.25
CA VAL A 75 -8.38 -2.26 1.68
C VAL A 75 -8.84 -3.69 1.88
N LEU A 76 -8.13 -4.39 2.76
CA LEU A 76 -8.54 -5.67 3.32
C LEU A 76 -8.95 -5.52 4.77
N GLY A 77 -9.87 -6.36 5.21
CA GLY A 77 -10.28 -6.48 6.60
C GLY A 77 -10.72 -7.91 6.90
N LEU A 78 -11.32 -8.11 8.08
CA LEU A 78 -11.86 -9.41 8.46
C LEU A 78 -13.32 -9.55 8.02
N ASP A 79 -13.68 -10.75 7.59
CA ASP A 79 -15.04 -11.11 7.18
C ASP A 79 -16.02 -10.91 8.35
N GLY A 80 -17.08 -10.13 8.12
CA GLY A 80 -18.09 -9.81 9.13
C GLY A 80 -17.74 -8.65 10.08
N THR A 81 -16.56 -8.01 9.98
CA THR A 81 -16.24 -6.81 10.77
C THR A 81 -16.69 -5.51 10.09
N SER A 82 -17.94 -5.46 9.62
CA SER A 82 -18.53 -4.21 9.14
C SER A 82 -19.27 -3.52 10.29
N THR A 83 -18.66 -2.46 10.84
CA THR A 83 -19.32 -1.29 11.45
C THR A 83 -19.84 -1.32 12.90
N ASN A 84 -19.38 -2.22 13.78
CA ASN A 84 -19.68 -2.13 15.23
C ASN A 84 -18.51 -2.73 16.03
N TYR A 85 -17.52 -1.93 16.44
CA TYR A 85 -16.21 -2.48 16.82
C TYR A 85 -16.12 -2.99 18.26
N THR A 86 -15.36 -4.07 18.40
CA THR A 86 -14.70 -4.53 19.63
C THR A 86 -13.36 -5.20 19.28
N PHE A 87 -13.14 -5.57 18.02
CA PHE A 87 -11.83 -5.86 17.44
C PHE A 87 -11.87 -5.50 15.96
N GLY A 88 -10.91 -4.74 15.47
CA GLY A 88 -10.76 -4.39 14.06
C GLY A 88 -9.38 -4.76 13.56
N PHE A 89 -9.30 -5.20 12.30
CA PHE A 89 -8.06 -5.41 11.57
C PHE A 89 -8.21 -4.81 10.19
N SER A 90 -7.22 -4.05 9.76
CA SER A 90 -7.17 -3.48 8.42
C SER A 90 -5.78 -3.67 7.82
N LEU A 91 -5.75 -3.92 6.52
CA LEU A 91 -4.54 -3.92 5.72
C LEU A 91 -4.83 -3.13 4.46
N GLN A 92 -4.14 -2.02 4.30
CA GLN A 92 -4.31 -1.15 3.15
C GLN A 92 -3.04 -1.14 2.32
N LYS A 93 -3.20 -1.31 1.01
CA LYS A 93 -2.20 -1.03 -0.01
C LYS A 93 -2.51 0.32 -0.64
N SER A 94 -1.48 1.11 -0.89
CA SER A 94 -1.55 2.31 -1.72
C SER A 94 -0.35 2.35 -2.66
N SER A 95 -0.61 2.66 -3.92
CA SER A 95 0.43 3.13 -4.85
C SER A 95 0.93 4.52 -4.44
N LYS A 96 2.11 4.87 -4.94
CA LYS A 96 2.68 6.21 -4.86
C LYS A 96 1.68 7.28 -5.32
N GLU A 97 1.00 7.01 -6.43
CA GLU A 97 0.05 7.92 -7.07
C GLU A 97 -1.24 8.06 -6.24
N SER A 98 -1.75 6.97 -5.67
CA SER A 98 -3.01 7.03 -4.89
C SER A 98 -2.85 7.76 -3.57
N CYS A 99 -1.70 7.62 -2.90
CA CYS A 99 -1.48 8.29 -1.61
C CYS A 99 -0.70 9.60 -1.71
N ASN A 100 -0.23 9.96 -2.92
CA ASN A 100 0.68 11.08 -3.18
C ASN A 100 1.88 11.09 -2.22
N CYS A 101 2.44 9.90 -1.95
CA CYS A 101 3.55 9.73 -1.02
C CYS A 101 4.87 9.73 -1.77
N MET A 102 5.92 10.35 -1.22
CA MET A 102 7.28 10.24 -1.76
C MET A 102 8.20 9.44 -0.83
N SER A 103 7.80 9.28 0.41
CA SER A 103 8.55 8.57 1.45
C SER A 103 7.61 7.80 2.38
N LEU A 104 8.17 6.85 3.14
CA LEU A 104 7.45 6.20 4.24
C LEU A 104 6.81 7.24 5.18
N MET A 105 7.52 8.33 5.47
CA MET A 105 7.01 9.37 6.36
C MET A 105 5.84 10.17 5.79
N ASP A 106 5.77 10.36 4.47
CA ASP A 106 4.59 10.99 3.86
C ASP A 106 3.38 10.09 4.00
N HIS A 107 3.57 8.77 3.85
CA HIS A 107 2.51 7.80 4.08
C HIS A 107 2.04 7.77 5.54
N VAL A 108 2.97 7.77 6.50
CA VAL A 108 2.66 7.86 7.93
C VAL A 108 1.88 9.13 8.25
N ARG A 109 2.33 10.30 7.73
CA ARG A 109 1.64 11.58 7.93
C ARG A 109 0.24 11.57 7.32
N ASN A 110 0.08 11.03 6.12
CA ASN A 110 -1.22 10.95 5.45
C ASN A 110 -2.18 10.05 6.25
N GLY A 111 -1.72 8.88 6.69
CA GLY A 111 -2.50 7.99 7.55
C GLY A 111 -2.89 8.66 8.87
N PHE A 112 -1.94 9.31 9.55
CA PHE A 112 -2.19 10.05 10.79
C PHE A 112 -3.22 11.17 10.60
N ASN A 113 -3.05 12.03 9.58
CA ASN A 113 -3.97 13.12 9.30
C ASN A 113 -5.37 12.61 8.97
N THR A 114 -5.46 11.52 8.21
CA THR A 114 -6.75 10.87 7.91
C THR A 114 -7.45 10.46 9.20
N GLN A 115 -6.74 9.78 10.12
CA GLN A 115 -7.31 9.35 11.40
C GLN A 115 -7.75 10.50 12.30
N VAL A 116 -6.93 11.56 12.41
CA VAL A 116 -7.28 12.77 13.16
C VAL A 116 -8.59 13.37 12.66
N THR A 117 -8.83 13.33 11.35
CA THR A 117 -10.06 13.87 10.76
C THR A 117 -11.25 12.91 10.80
N SER A 118 -11.03 11.59 10.80
CA SER A 118 -12.09 10.59 10.67
C SER A 118 -12.56 10.00 12.00
N LEU A 119 -11.72 10.00 13.04
CA LEU A 119 -12.02 9.38 14.32
C LEU A 119 -12.46 10.41 15.36
N ASN A 120 -13.63 10.17 15.96
CA ASN A 120 -14.12 10.99 17.06
C ASN A 120 -13.23 10.83 18.30
N GLY A 121 -12.86 11.94 18.94
CA GLY A 121 -12.04 11.92 20.16
C GLY A 121 -10.65 11.33 19.97
N PHE A 122 -10.07 11.43 18.77
CA PHE A 122 -8.71 10.95 18.49
C PHE A 122 -7.68 11.54 19.46
N SER A 123 -6.85 10.69 20.04
CA SER A 123 -5.69 11.07 20.84
C SER A 123 -4.48 10.24 20.45
N PHE A 124 -3.38 10.91 20.13
CA PHE A 124 -2.08 10.27 19.98
C PHE A 124 -1.57 9.76 21.34
N ILE A 125 -0.94 8.57 21.35
CA ILE A 125 -0.36 7.98 22.57
C ILE A 125 1.16 7.95 22.46
N ASN A 126 1.70 7.25 21.46
CA ASN A 126 3.13 7.16 21.21
C ASN A 126 3.42 6.75 19.76
N ASP A 127 4.69 6.83 19.37
CA ASP A 127 5.19 6.30 18.12
C ASP A 127 6.58 5.70 18.29
N ASN A 128 6.98 4.86 17.34
CA ASN A 128 8.32 4.33 17.30
C ASN A 128 8.72 3.87 15.88
N GLN A 129 10.03 3.84 15.64
CA GLN A 129 10.57 3.03 14.55
C GLN A 129 10.33 1.55 14.83
N THR A 130 10.01 0.80 13.79
CA THR A 130 9.74 -0.63 13.90
C THR A 130 10.19 -1.37 12.64
N THR A 131 9.93 -2.67 12.60
CA THR A 131 10.17 -3.50 11.43
C THR A 131 8.94 -4.31 11.09
N ILE A 132 8.65 -4.45 9.79
CA ILE A 132 7.65 -5.38 9.28
C ILE A 132 8.36 -6.62 8.72
N GLY A 133 7.77 -7.78 8.94
CA GLY A 133 8.45 -9.05 8.68
C GLY A 133 9.72 -9.14 9.53
N LYS A 134 10.78 -9.69 8.95
CA LYS A 134 12.07 -9.80 9.66
C LYS A 134 12.92 -8.53 9.57
N ASN A 135 12.85 -7.78 8.47
CA ASN A 135 13.91 -6.82 8.12
C ASN A 135 13.43 -5.53 7.45
N TYR A 136 12.13 -5.33 7.18
CA TYR A 136 11.68 -4.14 6.45
C TYR A 136 11.49 -2.97 7.41
N PRO A 137 12.17 -1.82 7.20
CA PRO A 137 11.96 -0.64 8.02
C PRO A 137 10.50 -0.20 7.99
N GLY A 138 9.96 0.13 9.16
CA GLY A 138 8.61 0.62 9.30
C GLY A 138 8.51 1.70 10.37
N TRP A 139 7.34 2.33 10.41
CA TRP A 139 6.95 3.24 11.47
C TRP A 139 5.67 2.75 12.09
N GLN A 140 5.53 2.87 13.40
CA GLN A 140 4.26 2.61 14.06
C GLN A 140 3.86 3.76 14.95
N TYR A 141 2.55 3.92 15.15
CA TYR A 141 2.04 4.74 16.23
C TYR A 141 0.82 4.10 16.88
N GLU A 142 0.64 4.41 18.15
CA GLU A 142 -0.51 4.04 18.95
C GLU A 142 -1.39 5.26 19.21
N TYR A 143 -2.70 5.03 19.25
CA TYR A 143 -3.69 6.09 19.43
C TYR A 143 -4.90 5.57 20.20
N SER A 144 -5.74 6.49 20.67
CA SER A 144 -7.09 6.19 21.12
C SER A 144 -8.13 7.04 20.43
N PHE A 145 -9.38 6.59 20.51
CA PHE A 145 -10.53 7.27 19.96
C PHE A 145 -11.80 6.83 20.69
N LEU A 146 -12.89 7.55 20.47
CA LEU A 146 -14.20 7.25 21.04
C LEU A 146 -15.07 6.52 20.02
N HIS A 147 -15.51 5.31 20.37
CA HIS A 147 -16.48 4.53 19.59
C HIS A 147 -17.66 4.13 20.49
N ASN A 148 -18.88 4.42 20.05
CA ASN A 148 -20.11 4.11 20.79
C ASN A 148 -20.11 4.55 22.28
N GLY A 149 -19.40 5.63 22.60
CA GLY A 149 -19.27 6.18 23.95
C GLY A 149 -18.21 5.53 24.84
N ALA A 150 -17.47 4.54 24.33
CA ALA A 150 -16.31 3.92 24.99
C ALA A 150 -15.00 4.38 24.32
N GLU A 151 -13.92 4.42 25.10
CA GLU A 151 -12.58 4.63 24.57
C GLU A 151 -12.03 3.31 24.00
N GLU A 152 -11.63 3.32 22.74
CA GLU A 152 -10.90 2.24 22.08
C GLU A 152 -9.45 2.67 21.82
N ARG A 153 -8.58 1.68 21.65
CA ARG A 153 -7.17 1.86 21.26
C ARG A 153 -6.97 1.35 19.84
N GLY A 154 -5.92 1.85 19.20
CA GLY A 154 -5.45 1.31 17.94
C GLY A 154 -3.95 1.43 17.77
N ILE A 155 -3.42 0.57 16.91
CA ILE A 155 -2.03 0.59 16.46
C ILE A 155 -2.04 0.54 14.95
N ASN A 156 -1.29 1.45 14.31
CA ASN A 156 -0.97 1.35 12.90
C ASN A 156 0.51 1.10 12.70
N VAL A 157 0.83 0.22 11.78
CA VAL A 157 2.19 -0.09 11.33
C VAL A 157 2.28 0.19 9.84
N PHE A 158 3.27 0.99 9.44
CA PHE A 158 3.49 1.45 8.09
C PHE A 158 4.80 0.90 7.55
N ALA A 159 4.81 0.47 6.29
CA ALA A 159 6.04 0.14 5.57
C ALA A 159 5.91 0.45 4.08
N THR A 160 7.05 0.37 3.41
CA THR A 160 7.15 0.54 1.96
C THR A 160 7.90 -0.63 1.35
N PHE A 161 7.44 -1.09 0.19
CA PHE A 161 8.12 -2.10 -0.61
C PHE A 161 7.88 -1.82 -2.09
N ASN A 162 8.95 -1.68 -2.88
CA ASN A 162 8.90 -1.40 -4.32
C ASN A 162 7.88 -0.31 -4.71
N ASP A 163 8.05 0.91 -4.18
CA ASP A 163 7.17 2.07 -4.38
C ASP A 163 5.67 1.85 -4.03
N THR A 164 5.38 0.76 -3.31
CA THR A 164 4.07 0.47 -2.74
C THR A 164 4.09 0.73 -1.25
N TYR A 165 3.05 1.40 -0.77
CA TYR A 165 2.86 1.82 0.60
C TYR A 165 1.83 0.93 1.28
N TYR A 166 2.16 0.45 2.47
CA TYR A 166 1.30 -0.43 3.25
C TYR A 166 1.04 0.17 4.62
N SER A 167 -0.21 0.09 5.06
CA SER A 167 -0.59 0.33 6.45
C SER A 167 -1.38 -0.85 6.99
N ILE A 168 -0.96 -1.38 8.12
CA ILE A 168 -1.62 -2.48 8.82
C ILE A 168 -2.08 -1.97 10.17
N GLY A 169 -3.38 -2.01 10.41
CA GLY A 169 -4.02 -1.47 11.60
C GLY A 169 -4.70 -2.56 12.42
N VAL A 170 -4.69 -2.40 13.74
CA VAL A 170 -5.63 -3.07 14.64
C VAL A 170 -6.30 -2.08 15.56
N THR A 171 -7.58 -2.28 15.85
CA THR A 171 -8.33 -1.55 16.89
C THR A 171 -8.90 -2.53 17.90
N TYR A 172 -8.93 -2.13 19.17
CA TYR A 172 -9.33 -2.99 20.28
C TYR A 172 -9.67 -2.18 21.54
N PRO A 173 -10.51 -2.71 22.45
CA PRO A 173 -10.70 -2.14 23.76
C PRO A 173 -9.54 -2.53 24.68
N GLU A 174 -9.23 -1.68 25.67
CA GLU A 174 -8.04 -1.81 26.52
C GLU A 174 -7.94 -3.18 27.22
N GLU A 175 -9.06 -3.79 27.61
CA GLU A 175 -9.09 -5.11 28.25
C GLU A 175 -8.52 -6.24 27.37
N SER A 176 -8.58 -6.09 26.04
CA SER A 176 -8.08 -7.09 25.09
C SER A 176 -6.58 -6.94 24.80
N ARG A 177 -5.94 -5.85 25.26
CA ARG A 177 -4.56 -5.48 24.91
C ARG A 177 -3.55 -6.58 25.19
N ALA A 178 -3.61 -7.19 26.38
CA ALA A 178 -2.65 -8.20 26.81
C ALA A 178 -2.69 -9.48 25.96
N LYS A 179 -3.87 -9.84 25.44
CA LYS A 179 -4.02 -11.01 24.55
C LYS A 179 -3.73 -10.63 23.10
N LEU A 180 -4.17 -9.46 22.64
CA LEU A 180 -4.14 -9.11 21.23
C LEU A 180 -2.76 -8.67 20.74
N LEU A 181 -2.04 -7.84 21.51
CA LEU A 181 -0.77 -7.28 21.04
C LEU A 181 0.30 -8.32 20.70
N PRO A 182 0.49 -9.40 21.49
CA PRO A 182 1.42 -10.46 21.12
C PRO A 182 1.03 -11.15 19.80
N GLU A 183 -0.27 -11.38 19.57
CA GLU A 183 -0.75 -12.01 18.34
C GLU A 183 -0.61 -11.08 17.13
N PHE A 184 -0.94 -9.79 17.29
CA PHE A 184 -0.73 -8.79 16.26
C PHE A 184 0.75 -8.66 15.89
N LYS A 185 1.65 -8.67 16.88
CA LYS A 185 3.09 -8.68 16.60
C LYS A 185 3.50 -9.90 15.78
N LYS A 186 2.99 -11.10 16.09
CA LYS A 186 3.24 -12.31 15.28
C LYS A 186 2.74 -12.14 13.84
N VAL A 187 1.59 -11.50 13.64
CA VAL A 187 1.09 -11.17 12.30
C VAL A 187 2.08 -10.27 11.58
N ILE A 188 2.49 -9.16 12.19
CA ILE A 188 3.46 -8.22 11.61
C ILE A 188 4.80 -8.90 11.28
N ASP A 189 5.33 -9.72 12.19
CA ASP A 189 6.58 -10.46 12.01
C ASP A 189 6.47 -11.54 10.90
N SER A 190 5.26 -12.01 10.59
CA SER A 190 5.00 -13.01 9.55
C SER A 190 4.82 -12.43 8.14
N ILE A 191 4.72 -11.10 8.02
CA ILE A 191 4.49 -10.44 6.73
C ILE A 191 5.69 -10.67 5.81
N GLU A 192 5.38 -11.12 4.60
CA GLU A 192 6.30 -11.18 3.48
C GLU A 192 5.73 -10.35 2.33
N PHE A 193 6.56 -9.46 1.79
CA PHE A 193 6.21 -8.73 0.57
C PHE A 193 6.54 -9.57 -0.65
N LEU A 194 5.54 -9.72 -1.51
CA LEU A 194 5.65 -10.42 -2.78
C LEU A 194 5.82 -9.40 -3.92
N PRO A 195 6.56 -9.73 -4.98
CA PRO A 195 6.52 -8.95 -6.21
C PRO A 195 5.07 -8.87 -6.70
N VAL A 196 4.54 -7.66 -6.84
CA VAL A 196 3.17 -7.45 -7.32
C VAL A 196 3.08 -7.98 -8.75
N GLN A 197 2.21 -8.97 -8.98
CA GLN A 197 1.90 -9.43 -10.33
C GLN A 197 0.94 -8.44 -10.99
N ASP A 198 1.48 -7.34 -11.54
CA ASP A 198 0.75 -6.56 -12.53
C ASP A 198 0.48 -7.48 -13.73
N GLN A 199 -0.73 -7.42 -14.31
CA GLN A 199 -1.04 -8.18 -15.52
C GLN A 199 -0.12 -7.70 -16.65
N ILE A 200 1.04 -8.35 -16.82
CA ILE A 200 1.79 -8.33 -18.06
C ILE A 200 0.89 -9.07 -19.05
N THR A 201 0.11 -8.32 -19.84
CA THR A 201 -0.41 -8.83 -21.10
C THR A 201 0.79 -9.42 -21.83
N LYS A 202 0.83 -10.75 -21.99
CA LYS A 202 1.90 -11.41 -22.75
C LYS A 202 1.81 -10.90 -24.18
N ILE A 203 2.66 -9.93 -24.51
CA ILE A 203 2.87 -9.50 -25.89
C ILE A 203 3.74 -10.58 -26.51
N PRO A 204 3.28 -11.26 -27.58
CA PRO A 204 4.13 -12.19 -28.30
C PRO A 204 5.42 -11.46 -28.72
N SER A 205 6.57 -12.11 -28.61
CA SER A 205 7.90 -11.51 -28.82
C SER A 205 8.16 -10.96 -30.23
N PHE A 206 7.22 -11.18 -31.15
CA PHE A 206 7.24 -10.67 -32.51
C PHE A 206 6.30 -9.47 -32.74
N MET A 207 5.55 -9.05 -31.73
CA MET A 207 4.70 -7.85 -31.79
C MET A 207 5.31 -6.74 -30.95
N ASN A 208 5.33 -5.54 -31.51
CA ASN A 208 5.61 -4.33 -30.74
C ASN A 208 4.29 -3.79 -30.15
N MET A 209 4.33 -3.18 -28.96
CA MET A 209 3.15 -2.61 -28.29
C MET A 209 2.40 -1.61 -29.20
N SER A 210 3.15 -0.89 -30.05
CA SER A 210 2.64 0.06 -31.05
C SER A 210 1.85 -0.59 -32.20
N GLU A 211 2.03 -1.88 -32.46
CA GLU A 211 1.33 -2.62 -33.53
C GLU A 211 0.03 -3.25 -33.03
N VAL A 212 -0.06 -3.53 -31.72
CA VAL A 212 -1.27 -4.06 -31.07
C VAL A 212 -2.33 -2.96 -30.88
N GLU A 213 -1.90 -1.71 -30.73
CA GLU A 213 -2.79 -0.54 -30.52
C GLU A 213 -3.53 -0.08 -31.78
N GLY A 214 -3.29 -0.73 -32.93
CA GLY A 214 -4.00 -0.51 -34.19
C GLY A 214 -5.44 -1.06 -34.22
N SER A 215 -6.25 -0.88 -33.16
CA SER A 215 -7.73 -0.82 -33.19
C SER A 215 -8.30 -0.91 -31.77
N LYS A 216 -8.24 0.22 -31.06
CA LYS A 216 -9.34 0.78 -30.22
C LYS A 216 -8.75 1.84 -29.31
N SER A 217 -8.99 3.08 -29.70
CA SER A 217 -8.94 4.25 -28.85
C SER A 217 -9.64 3.96 -27.51
N ASN A 218 -8.87 3.98 -26.42
CA ASN A 218 -9.21 4.74 -25.22
C ASN A 218 -7.94 4.98 -24.39
N THR A 219 -7.57 6.25 -24.38
CA THR A 219 -6.46 6.91 -23.73
C THR A 219 -6.48 6.74 -22.22
N ALA A 220 -5.39 6.25 -21.62
CA ALA A 220 -4.88 6.66 -20.30
C ALA A 220 -3.49 6.02 -20.08
N SER A 221 -2.43 6.75 -20.48
CA SER A 221 -1.05 6.42 -20.09
C SER A 221 -0.89 6.66 -18.59
N LYS A 222 -0.45 5.61 -17.88
CA LYS A 222 0.12 5.67 -16.52
C LYS A 222 1.21 6.76 -16.45
N ASN A 223 1.24 7.44 -15.31
CA ASN A 223 2.29 8.30 -14.74
C ASN A 223 2.57 9.66 -15.43
N ASN A 224 2.01 10.75 -14.89
CA ASN A 224 2.51 12.11 -15.08
C ASN A 224 1.97 13.09 -14.02
N LEU A 225 2.55 13.09 -12.81
CA LEU A 225 2.22 14.08 -11.77
C LEU A 225 3.01 15.41 -11.91
N SER A 226 3.95 15.50 -12.85
CA SER A 226 4.72 16.72 -13.16
C SER A 226 4.37 17.37 -14.51
N GLY A 227 3.41 16.80 -15.25
CA GLY A 227 3.19 17.14 -16.65
C GLY A 227 4.35 16.72 -17.59
N LEU A 228 5.49 16.25 -17.07
CA LEU A 228 6.68 15.89 -17.84
C LEU A 228 6.60 14.47 -18.40
N GLN A 229 6.23 14.34 -19.66
CA GLN A 229 6.05 13.06 -20.34
C GLN A 229 7.28 12.63 -21.12
N ILE A 230 7.84 11.46 -20.81
CA ILE A 230 8.79 10.80 -21.71
C ILE A 230 8.01 10.25 -22.92
N LEU A 231 8.32 10.76 -24.11
CA LEU A 231 7.61 10.44 -25.35
C LEU A 231 8.18 9.20 -26.04
N SER A 232 9.49 9.03 -25.96
CA SER A 232 10.19 7.89 -26.54
C SER A 232 11.53 7.70 -25.84
N HIS A 233 12.02 6.47 -25.84
CA HIS A 233 13.37 6.15 -25.38
C HIS A 233 13.89 4.90 -26.08
N ASN A 234 15.22 4.78 -26.11
CA ASN A 234 15.94 3.60 -26.57
C ASN A 234 17.26 3.48 -25.82
N SER A 235 17.85 2.30 -25.84
CA SER A 235 19.20 2.08 -25.32
C SER A 235 20.11 1.37 -26.31
N PHE A 236 21.40 1.67 -26.25
CA PHE A 236 22.44 0.96 -26.99
C PHE A 236 23.74 0.95 -26.20
N THR A 237 24.63 0.03 -26.53
CA THR A 237 26.00 0.01 -25.99
C THR A 237 26.95 0.50 -27.05
N ASP A 238 27.84 1.44 -26.70
CA ASP A 238 28.85 1.95 -27.62
C ASP A 238 30.06 0.99 -27.75
N SER A 239 31.06 1.37 -28.55
CA SER A 239 32.27 0.55 -28.76
C SER A 239 33.17 0.48 -27.52
N GLU A 240 33.02 1.38 -26.56
CA GLU A 240 33.78 1.42 -25.31
C GLU A 240 33.08 0.63 -24.18
N GLY A 241 31.87 0.10 -24.44
CA GLY A 241 31.10 -0.69 -23.49
C GLY A 241 30.19 0.14 -22.59
N TYR A 242 29.99 1.42 -22.89
CA TYR A 242 29.07 2.29 -22.16
C TYR A 242 27.65 2.09 -22.66
N MET A 243 26.71 1.97 -21.73
CA MET A 243 25.30 1.91 -22.07
C MET A 243 24.74 3.33 -22.12
N HIS A 244 24.12 3.66 -23.25
CA HIS A 244 23.41 4.91 -23.47
C HIS A 244 21.92 4.64 -23.38
N VAL A 245 21.20 5.47 -22.63
CA VAL A 245 19.74 5.54 -22.68
C VAL A 245 19.36 6.92 -23.17
N VAL A 246 18.83 6.98 -24.39
CA VAL A 246 18.45 8.23 -25.09
C VAL A 246 16.94 8.30 -25.21
N GLY A 247 16.38 9.51 -25.16
CA GLY A 247 14.95 9.69 -25.37
C GLY A 247 14.52 11.14 -25.55
N GLU A 248 13.22 11.35 -25.73
CA GLU A 248 12.59 12.66 -25.84
C GLU A 248 11.60 12.84 -24.69
N ILE A 249 11.64 13.98 -24.03
CA ILE A 249 10.71 14.38 -22.97
C ILE A 249 9.93 15.62 -23.40
N LYS A 250 8.68 15.73 -22.95
CA LYS A 250 7.81 16.88 -23.21
C LYS A 250 7.24 17.42 -21.92
N ASN A 251 7.26 18.74 -21.76
CA ASN A 251 6.51 19.40 -20.72
C ASN A 251 5.05 19.62 -21.16
N ASN A 252 4.11 18.91 -20.54
CA ASN A 252 2.66 19.13 -20.70
C ASN A 252 2.07 19.96 -19.56
N SER A 253 2.87 20.49 -18.63
CA SER A 253 2.41 21.41 -17.61
C SER A 253 2.12 22.80 -18.23
N PRO A 254 1.27 23.63 -17.61
CA PRO A 254 0.97 24.98 -18.10
C PRO A 254 2.10 25.99 -17.80
N SER A 255 3.12 25.60 -17.05
CA SER A 255 4.26 26.42 -16.63
C SER A 255 5.57 25.92 -17.23
N ALA A 256 6.61 26.74 -17.21
CA ALA A 256 7.95 26.27 -17.53
C ALA A 256 8.49 25.41 -16.37
N GLU A 257 9.00 24.22 -16.69
CA GLU A 257 9.70 23.36 -15.74
C GLU A 257 11.21 23.56 -15.88
N THR A 258 11.89 23.83 -14.78
CA THR A 258 13.34 24.00 -14.73
C THR A 258 14.01 22.75 -14.18
N TYR A 259 15.26 22.51 -14.60
CA TYR A 259 16.05 21.36 -14.14
C TYR A 259 15.32 20.02 -14.33
N VAL A 260 14.71 19.85 -15.51
CA VAL A 260 14.04 18.62 -15.92
C VAL A 260 15.04 17.47 -15.89
N LYS A 261 14.88 16.59 -14.90
CA LYS A 261 15.76 15.48 -14.57
C LYS A 261 15.11 14.17 -14.97
N ILE A 262 15.88 13.33 -15.66
CA ILE A 262 15.47 11.98 -16.04
C ILE A 262 16.29 11.02 -15.19
N ILE A 263 15.60 10.18 -14.43
CA ILE A 263 16.17 9.15 -13.57
C ILE A 263 15.90 7.79 -14.23
N GLY A 264 16.95 7.02 -14.45
CA GLY A 264 16.87 5.62 -14.87
C GLY A 264 17.19 4.68 -13.70
N THR A 265 16.32 3.72 -13.46
CA THR A 265 16.59 2.58 -12.57
C THR A 265 16.80 1.34 -13.41
N PHE A 266 17.90 0.63 -13.17
CA PHE A 266 18.39 -0.48 -13.99
C PHE A 266 18.30 -1.78 -13.21
N TYR A 267 17.82 -2.83 -13.87
CA TYR A 267 17.48 -4.10 -13.26
C TYR A 267 18.18 -5.27 -13.94
N ASP A 268 18.48 -6.32 -13.18
CA ASP A 268 18.88 -7.61 -13.74
C ASP A 268 17.69 -8.43 -14.23
N ILE A 269 17.98 -9.60 -14.81
CA ILE A 269 16.98 -10.56 -15.30
C ILE A 269 16.03 -11.08 -14.20
N ASN A 270 16.43 -10.94 -12.92
CA ASN A 270 15.63 -11.34 -11.77
C ASN A 270 14.81 -10.16 -11.20
N ASN A 271 14.79 -9.01 -11.88
CA ASN A 271 14.20 -7.75 -11.44
C ASN A 271 14.85 -7.16 -10.17
N GLN A 272 16.11 -7.49 -9.88
CA GLN A 272 16.86 -6.85 -8.81
C GLN A 272 17.50 -5.56 -9.32
N VAL A 273 17.43 -4.49 -8.53
CA VAL A 273 18.07 -3.21 -8.89
C VAL A 273 19.59 -3.41 -8.89
N VAL A 274 20.20 -3.20 -10.05
CA VAL A 274 21.67 -3.23 -10.22
C VAL A 274 22.28 -1.84 -10.19
N GLY A 275 21.45 -0.80 -10.37
CA GLY A 275 21.88 0.59 -10.21
C GLY A 275 20.80 1.60 -10.55
N ALA A 276 21.06 2.86 -10.23
CA ALA A 276 20.25 4.00 -10.62
C ALA A 276 21.17 5.14 -11.06
N GLN A 277 20.80 5.84 -12.13
CA GLN A 277 21.55 6.98 -12.63
C GLN A 277 20.60 8.02 -13.22
N PHE A 278 21.01 9.29 -13.22
CA PHE A 278 20.19 10.37 -13.77
C PHE A 278 20.97 11.22 -14.76
N SER A 279 20.23 11.97 -15.56
CA SER A 279 20.72 13.05 -16.40
C SER A 279 19.67 14.15 -16.47
N TYR A 280 19.99 15.26 -17.13
CA TYR A 280 19.02 16.32 -17.39
C TYR A 280 18.59 16.30 -18.86
N ALA A 281 17.39 16.82 -19.12
CA ALA A 281 17.01 17.19 -20.47
C ALA A 281 17.98 18.24 -21.04
N ASN A 282 18.08 18.31 -22.36
CA ASN A 282 18.90 19.30 -23.04
C ASN A 282 18.06 20.07 -24.08
N PRO A 283 17.61 21.30 -23.80
CA PRO A 283 17.93 22.11 -22.61
C PRO A 283 17.26 21.60 -21.31
N PRO A 284 17.82 21.92 -20.12
CA PRO A 284 17.29 21.45 -18.84
C PRO A 284 16.02 22.19 -18.40
N SER A 285 15.65 23.28 -19.07
CA SER A 285 14.42 24.02 -18.82
C SER A 285 13.50 23.93 -20.03
N LEU A 286 12.25 23.56 -19.80
CA LEU A 286 11.24 23.36 -20.83
C LEU A 286 10.03 24.27 -20.58
N GLY A 287 9.69 25.14 -21.53
CA GLY A 287 8.43 25.86 -21.51
C GLY A 287 7.23 24.92 -21.65
N ALA A 288 6.03 25.44 -21.39
CA ALA A 288 4.80 24.70 -21.56
C ALA A 288 4.66 24.21 -23.02
N GLY A 289 4.55 22.89 -23.20
CA GLY A 289 4.46 22.24 -24.51
C GLY A 289 5.81 21.88 -25.14
N ASP A 290 6.93 22.38 -24.62
CA ASP A 290 8.26 22.18 -25.19
C ASP A 290 8.72 20.72 -25.04
N LYS A 291 9.61 20.33 -25.95
CA LYS A 291 10.26 19.03 -25.98
C LYS A 291 11.77 19.20 -25.89
N ALA A 292 12.44 18.25 -25.25
CA ALA A 292 13.90 18.15 -25.28
C ALA A 292 14.36 16.70 -25.34
N PRO A 293 15.50 16.43 -25.99
CA PRO A 293 16.21 15.17 -25.83
C PRO A 293 16.82 15.04 -24.43
N PHE A 294 17.09 13.81 -24.01
CA PHE A 294 17.92 13.49 -22.86
C PHE A 294 18.80 12.27 -23.17
N GLU A 295 19.88 12.13 -22.41
CA GLU A 295 20.78 10.98 -22.48
C GLU A 295 21.34 10.64 -21.10
N ILE A 296 21.18 9.39 -20.67
CA ILE A 296 21.84 8.81 -19.49
C ILE A 296 22.96 7.88 -19.99
N ILE A 297 24.19 8.12 -19.53
CA ILE A 297 25.37 7.31 -19.91
C ILE A 297 25.85 6.52 -18.71
N LEU A 298 25.80 5.20 -18.79
CA LEU A 298 26.27 4.29 -17.75
C LEU A 298 27.61 3.69 -18.13
N THR A 299 28.52 3.67 -17.15
CA THR A 299 29.81 3.00 -17.27
C THR A 299 29.83 1.82 -16.31
N SER A 300 30.64 0.79 -16.57
CA SER A 300 30.79 -0.34 -15.63
C SER A 300 31.29 0.08 -14.24
N ALA A 301 31.86 1.29 -14.12
CA ALA A 301 32.24 1.88 -12.84
C ALA A 301 31.05 2.48 -12.07
N SER A 302 29.98 2.92 -12.75
CA SER A 302 28.77 3.44 -12.12
C SER A 302 27.71 2.36 -11.89
N VAL A 303 27.48 1.50 -12.88
CA VAL A 303 26.54 0.37 -12.81
C VAL A 303 27.14 -0.79 -13.61
N PRO A 304 27.12 -2.03 -13.11
CA PRO A 304 27.58 -3.19 -13.87
C PRO A 304 26.69 -3.42 -15.10
N THR A 305 27.03 -2.77 -16.23
CA THR A 305 26.21 -2.70 -17.45
C THR A 305 25.91 -4.07 -18.05
N SER A 306 26.80 -5.05 -17.85
CA SER A 306 26.60 -6.44 -18.28
C SER A 306 25.51 -7.21 -17.53
N LEU A 307 25.06 -6.71 -16.37
CA LEU A 307 23.98 -7.31 -15.60
C LEU A 307 22.62 -6.70 -15.92
N ILE A 308 22.58 -5.60 -16.70
CA ILE A 308 21.34 -4.89 -17.00
C ILE A 308 20.55 -5.67 -18.04
N ASP A 309 19.34 -6.08 -17.66
CA ASP A 309 18.34 -6.68 -18.54
C ASP A 309 17.36 -5.62 -19.06
N HIS A 310 16.86 -4.76 -18.16
CA HIS A 310 15.93 -3.69 -18.52
C HIS A 310 16.08 -2.47 -17.58
N TYR A 311 15.40 -1.38 -17.93
CA TYR A 311 15.39 -0.15 -17.15
C TYR A 311 13.99 0.47 -17.15
N ILE A 312 13.76 1.31 -16.13
CA ILE A 312 12.58 2.15 -16.00
C ILE A 312 13.06 3.60 -15.93
N LEU A 313 12.39 4.49 -16.68
CA LEU A 313 12.68 5.92 -16.66
C LEU A 313 11.58 6.69 -15.92
N GLN A 314 11.99 7.69 -15.15
CA GLN A 314 11.12 8.63 -14.46
C GLN A 314 11.61 10.06 -14.70
N ALA A 315 10.68 11.00 -14.82
CA ALA A 315 10.98 12.41 -14.98
C ALA A 315 10.58 13.22 -13.74
N SER A 316 11.45 14.11 -13.30
CA SER A 316 11.20 15.08 -12.23
C SER A 316 11.74 16.46 -12.62
N HIS A 317 11.48 17.46 -11.80
CA HIS A 317 12.01 18.82 -11.90
C HIS A 317 12.45 19.27 -10.49
N GLU A 318 13.31 20.28 -10.42
CA GLU A 318 13.81 20.90 -9.17
C GLU A 318 13.62 22.42 -9.19
#